data_AF-A0A662P4A6-F1
#
_entry.id   AF-A0A662P4A6-F1
#
_cell.length_a   1.000
_cell.length_b   1.000
_cell.length_c   1.000
_cell.angle_alpha   90.00
_cell.angle_beta   90.00
_cell.angle_gamma   90.00
#
_symmetry.space_group_name_H-M   'P 1'
#
loop_
_entity.id
_entity.type
_entity.pdbx_description
1 polymer ?
#
loop_
_entity_poly.entity_id
_entity_poly.type
_entity_poly.pdbx_seq_one_letter_code
_entity_poly.pdbx_strand_id
1 'polypeptide(L)' 'MSRRGDREFLLDIIEACNRIIDFTKDMSYDEFAEDIKTQDAVLRNIEIIGEAVKNISDELKNRHSEIEWK' A
#
# COMPACT_ATOMS: atom_id res chain seq x y z
N MET A 1 8.84 -22.92 1.61
CA MET A 1 8.28 -21.56 1.78
C MET A 1 6.78 -21.66 1.50
N SER A 2 5.94 -21.33 2.48
CA SER A 2 4.48 -21.32 2.26
C SER A 2 4.15 -20.36 1.13
N ARG A 3 3.31 -20.78 0.18
CA ARG A 3 2.81 -19.90 -0.88
C ARG A 3 1.98 -18.81 -0.20
N ARG A 4 2.29 -17.54 -0.42
CA ARG A 4 1.47 -16.41 0.07
C ARG A 4 0.10 -16.47 -0.61
N GLY A 5 -0.96 -16.23 0.14
CA GLY A 5 -2.33 -16.11 -0.37
C GLY A 5 -2.83 -14.67 -0.31
N ASP A 6 -4.10 -14.48 -0.72
CA ASP A 6 -4.72 -13.16 -0.79
C ASP A 6 -4.71 -12.43 0.56
N ARG A 7 -4.88 -13.17 1.66
CA ARG A 7 -4.85 -12.60 3.01
C ARG A 7 -3.51 -11.94 3.31
N GLU A 8 -2.40 -12.57 2.95
CA GLU A 8 -1.07 -12.02 3.18
C GLU A 8 -0.83 -10.77 2.32
N PHE A 9 -1.33 -10.72 1.09
CA PHE A 9 -1.22 -9.51 0.25
C PHE A 9 -2.09 -8.36 0.75
N LEU A 10 -3.31 -8.65 1.20
CA LEU A 10 -4.17 -7.64 1.83
C LEU A 10 -3.54 -7.07 3.11
N LEU A 11 -2.87 -7.92 3.90
CA LEU A 11 -2.14 -7.46 5.08
C LEU A 11 -0.96 -6.55 4.73
N ASP A 12 -0.21 -6.84 3.67
CA ASP A 12 0.85 -5.94 3.18
C ASP A 12 0.29 -4.57 2.80
N ILE A 13 -0.87 -4.54 2.13
CA ILE A 13 -1.55 -3.29 1.74
C ILE A 13 -1.93 -2.50 2.99
N ILE A 14 -2.57 -3.15 3.98
CA ILE A 14 -2.97 -2.51 5.23
C ILE A 14 -1.74 -1.96 5.98
N GLU A 15 -0.67 -2.74 6.07
CA GLU A 15 0.55 -2.32 6.75
C GLU A 15 1.21 -1.12 6.04
N ALA A 16 1.28 -1.15 4.71
CA ALA A 16 1.82 -0.04 3.92
C ALA A 16 0.98 1.24 4.07
N CYS A 17 -0.35 1.13 4.04
CA CYS A 17 -1.25 2.25 4.31
C CYS A 17 -1.03 2.85 5.71
N ASN A 18 -0.94 2.01 6.75
CA ASN A 18 -0.71 2.46 8.12
C ASN A 18 0.63 3.20 8.25
N ARG A 19 1.69 2.69 7.60
CA ARG A 19 3.00 3.36 7.59
C ARG A 19 2.93 4.73 6.93
N ILE A 20 2.26 4.86 5.78
CA ILE A 20 2.09 6.16 5.10
C ILE A 20 1.38 7.16 6.02
N ILE A 21 0.30 6.73 6.68
CA ILE A 21 -0.43 7.57 7.63
C ILE A 21 0.47 7.95 8.81
N ASP A 22 1.20 7.00 9.41
CA ASP A 22 2.08 7.26 10.54
C ASP A 22 3.25 8.18 10.21
N PHE A 23 3.78 8.13 8.99
CA PHE A 23 4.85 9.03 8.56
C PHE A 23 4.36 10.46 8.35
N THR A 24 3.09 10.64 8.00
CA THR A 24 2.54 11.94 7.57
C THR A 24 1.58 12.58 8.57
N LYS A 25 1.12 11.87 9.61
CA LYS A 25 0.04 12.30 10.53
C LYS A 25 0.29 13.63 11.26
N ASP A 26 1.54 13.95 11.56
CA ASP A 26 1.94 15.14 12.32
C ASP A 26 2.74 16.12 11.43
N MET A 27 2.64 15.98 10.10
CA MET A 27 3.33 16.81 9.12
C MET A 27 2.34 17.68 8.36
N SER A 28 2.67 18.96 8.21
CA SER A 28 2.04 19.81 7.21
C SER A 28 2.50 19.43 5.79
N TYR A 29 1.77 19.93 4.79
CA TYR A 29 2.16 19.73 3.39
C TYR A 29 3.54 20.32 3.08
N ASP A 30 3.86 21.52 3.59
CA ASP A 30 5.14 22.17 3.31
C ASP A 30 6.31 21.40 3.94
N GLU A 31 6.13 20.90 5.18
CA GLU A 31 7.13 20.02 5.83
C GLU A 31 7.34 18.72 5.03
N PHE A 32 6.27 18.13 4.51
CA PHE A 32 6.37 16.94 3.65
C PHE A 32 7.08 17.25 2.32
N ALA A 33 6.77 18.39 1.70
CA ALA A 33 7.34 18.80 0.42
C ALA A 33 8.85 19.07 0.50
N GLU A 34 9.35 19.47 1.68
CA GLU A 34 10.78 19.69 1.92
C GLU A 34 11.52 18.44 2.44
N ASP A 35 10.81 17.42 2.96
CA ASP A 35 11.39 16.18 3.48
C ASP A 35 11.42 15.04 2.46
N ILE A 36 12.50 14.98 1.66
CA ILE A 36 12.75 13.93 0.67
C ILE A 36 12.74 12.53 1.27
N LYS A 37 13.23 12.36 2.51
CA LYS A 37 13.27 11.04 3.14
C LYS A 37 11.87 10.51 3.38
N THR A 38 10.96 11.38 3.84
CA THR A 38 9.57 11.00 4.06
C THR A 38 8.83 10.78 2.74
N GLN A 39 9.13 11.58 1.71
CA GLN A 39 8.61 11.34 0.36
C GLN A 39 9.01 9.96 -0.19
N ASP A 40 10.29 9.60 -0.09
CA ASP A 40 10.80 8.29 -0.52
C ASP A 40 10.15 7.15 0.28
N ALA A 41 9.97 7.33 1.60
CA ALA A 41 9.30 6.35 2.45
C ALA A 41 7.83 6.16 2.06
N VAL A 42 7.11 7.24 1.75
CA VAL A 42 5.72 7.17 1.27
C VAL A 42 5.65 6.49 -0.08
N LEU A 43 6.48 6.92 -1.05
CA LEU A 43 6.54 6.34 -2.39
C LEU A 43 6.81 4.84 -2.33
N ARG A 44 7.76 4.41 -1.49
CA ARG A 44 8.07 2.98 -1.31
C ARG A 44 6.87 2.17 -0.82
N ASN A 45 6.07 2.72 0.09
CA ASN A 45 4.86 2.02 0.57
C ASN A 45 3.77 1.98 -0.49
N ILE A 46 3.65 3.00 -1.36
CA ILE A 46 2.76 2.98 -2.53
C ILE A 46 3.19 1.87 -3.51
N GLU A 47 4.49 1.70 -3.76
CA GLU A 47 5.00 0.59 -4.59
C GLU A 47 4.64 -0.78 -4.00
N ILE A 48 4.77 -0.95 -2.69
CA ILE A 48 4.41 -2.19 -1.99
C ILE A 48 2.92 -2.50 -2.18
N ILE A 49 2.04 -1.49 -2.05
CA ILE A 49 0.60 -1.63 -2.30
C ILE A 49 0.36 -2.10 -3.73
N GLY A 50 0.96 -1.44 -4.72
CA GLY A 50 0.80 -1.80 -6.12
C GLY A 50 1.30 -3.21 -6.43
N GLU A 51 2.40 -3.64 -5.83
CA GLU A 51 2.92 -4.99 -5.99
C GLU A 51 2.02 -6.04 -5.33
N ALA A 52 1.50 -5.77 -4.14
CA ALA A 52 0.55 -6.65 -3.47
C ALA A 52 -0.75 -6.81 -4.28
N VAL A 53 -1.30 -5.72 -4.83
CA VAL A 53 -2.50 -5.75 -5.68
C VAL A 53 -2.33 -6.63 -6.93
N LYS A 54 -1.15 -6.62 -7.56
CA LYS A 54 -0.87 -7.50 -8.71
C LYS A 54 -0.96 -8.98 -8.35
N ASN A 55 -0.56 -9.35 -7.13
CA ASN A 55 -0.49 -10.72 -6.68
C ASN A 55 -1.81 -11.24 -6.06
N ILE A 56 -2.79 -10.38 -5.82
CA ILE A 56 -4.15 -10.79 -5.41
C ILE A 56 -4.80 -11.61 -6.54
N SER A 57 -5.45 -12.71 -6.16
CA SER A 57 -6.14 -13.61 -7.08
C SER A 57 -7.26 -12.94 -7.87
N ASP A 58 -7.47 -13.41 -9.11
CA ASP A 58 -8.61 -12.97 -9.91
C ASP A 58 -9.95 -13.38 -9.28
N GLU A 59 -9.98 -14.46 -8.50
CA GLU A 59 -11.18 -14.86 -7.75
C GLU A 59 -11.61 -13.76 -6.77
N LEU A 60 -10.67 -13.24 -5.97
CA LEU A 60 -10.98 -12.16 -5.04
C LEU A 60 -11.33 -10.86 -5.78
N LYS A 61 -10.60 -10.52 -6.84
CA LYS A 61 -10.88 -9.33 -7.67
C LYS A 61 -12.28 -9.37 -8.28
N ASN A 62 -12.69 -10.51 -8.82
CA ASN A 62 -14.00 -10.70 -9.41
C ASN A 62 -15.12 -10.71 -8.37
N ARG A 63 -14.87 -11.22 -7.16
CA ARG A 63 -15.81 -11.15 -6.02
C ARG A 63 -16.03 -9.71 -5.54
N HIS A 64 -15.07 -8.82 -5.78
CA HIS A 64 -15.08 -7.41 -5.40
C HIS A 64 -14.89 -6.51 -6.62
N SER A 65 -15.73 -6.70 -7.65
CA SER A 65 -15.65 -5.95 -8.91
C SER A 65 -15.99 -4.46 -8.79
N GLU A 66 -16.57 -4.04 -7.66
CA GLU A 66 -16.79 -2.64 -7.31
C GLU A 66 -15.49 -1.87 -7.01
N ILE A 67 -14.40 -2.57 -6.74
CA ILE A 67 -13.09 -1.99 -6.50
C ILE A 67 -12.33 -1.90 -7.82
N GLU A 68 -11.80 -0.72 -8.16
CA GLU A 68 -10.91 -0.54 -9.31
C GLU A 68 -9.52 -1.10 -8.99
N TRP A 69 -9.32 -2.38 -9.30
CA TRP A 69 -8.05 -3.08 -9.09
C TRP A 69 -6.96 -2.70 -10.13
N LYS A 70 -7.29 -1.87 -11.13
CA LYS A 70 -6.42 -1.49 -12.26
C LYS A 70 -6.64 -0.04 -12.65
#